data_AF-A0A1Z9AFD6-F1
#
_entry.id   AF-A0A1Z9AFD6-F1
#
_cell.length_a   1.000
_cell.length_b   1.000
_cell.length_c   1.000
_cell.angle_alpha   90.00
_cell.angle_beta   90.00
_cell.angle_gamma   90.00
#
_symmetry.space_group_name_H-M   'P 1'
#
loop_
_entity.id
_entity.type
_entity.pdbx_description
1 polymer ?
#
loop_
_entity_poly.entity_id
_entity_poly.type
_entity_poly.pdbx_seq_one_letter_code
_entity_poly.pdbx_strand_id
1 'polypeptide(L)'
;MFPLALVQLIARRIGRLQERIQKRRLQDESKLTDRQKQQLFEARRNWALSIDDQCLALLKSGQGCLESAQTFDAGKSCRVNQQKSRRLLLEQSLQVMNIERQRLGLSPLRFVSPFVF
;
A
#
# COMPACT_ATOMS: atom_id res chain seq x y z
N MET A 1 -7.84 -1.71 -26.28
CA MET A 1 -8.91 -2.38 -25.50
C MET A 1 -8.40 -3.78 -25.16
N PHE A 2 -8.06 -4.07 -23.90
CA PHE A 2 -7.64 -5.44 -23.52
C PHE A 2 -8.89 -6.33 -23.41
N PRO A 3 -8.83 -7.60 -23.86
CA PRO A 3 -9.97 -8.50 -23.76
C PRO A 3 -10.30 -8.76 -22.29
N LEU A 4 -11.59 -8.71 -21.94
CA LEU A 4 -12.11 -8.91 -20.58
C LEU A 4 -11.56 -10.18 -19.92
N ALA A 5 -11.38 -11.25 -20.71
CA ALA A 5 -10.79 -12.51 -20.26
C ALA A 5 -9.32 -12.37 -19.77
N LEU A 6 -8.51 -11.55 -20.43
CA LEU A 6 -7.12 -11.29 -20.01
C LEU A 6 -7.09 -10.49 -18.70
N VAL A 7 -7.98 -9.51 -18.56
CA VAL A 7 -8.12 -8.72 -17.32
C VAL A 7 -8.51 -9.61 -16.14
N GLN A 8 -9.48 -10.51 -16.34
CA GLN A 8 -9.91 -11.47 -15.32
C GLN A 8 -8.80 -12.46 -14.95
N LEU A 9 -8.03 -12.95 -15.92
CA LEU A 9 -6.89 -13.84 -15.66
C LEU A 9 -5.81 -13.15 -14.83
N ILE A 10 -5.47 -11.90 -15.16
CA ILE A 10 -4.50 -11.09 -14.43
C ILE A 10 -5.00 -10.85 -13.00
N ALA A 11 -6.25 -10.45 -12.81
CA ALA A 11 -6.85 -10.24 -11.50
C ALA A 11 -6.80 -11.51 -10.62
N ARG A 12 -7.16 -12.68 -11.18
CA ARG A 12 -7.05 -13.97 -10.48
C ARG A 12 -5.61 -14.34 -10.12
N ARG A 13 -4.65 -14.01 -10.97
CA ARG A 13 -3.23 -14.27 -10.70
C ARG A 13 -2.70 -13.36 -9.59
N ILE A 14 -3.09 -12.08 -9.60
CA ILE A 14 -2.75 -11.12 -8.53
C ILE A 14 -3.35 -11.58 -7.20
N GLY A 15 -4.64 -11.95 -7.17
CA GLY A 15 -5.30 -12.45 -5.95
C GLY A 15 -4.58 -13.66 -5.34
N ARG A 16 -4.24 -14.66 -6.15
CA ARG A 16 -3.46 -15.83 -5.69
C ARG A 16 -2.07 -15.46 -5.17
N LEU A 17 -1.40 -14.49 -5.79
CA LEU A 17 -0.10 -14.00 -5.31
C LEU A 17 -0.22 -13.30 -3.97
N GLN A 18 -1.25 -12.46 -3.80
CA GLN A 18 -1.52 -11.72 -2.58
C GLN A 18 -1.83 -12.68 -1.42
N GLU A 19 -2.65 -13.69 -1.64
CA GLU A 19 -2.95 -14.74 -0.65
C GLU A 19 -1.68 -15.48 -0.21
N ARG A 20 -0.81 -15.87 -1.15
CA ARG A 20 0.47 -16.53 -0.83
C ARG A 20 1.43 -15.64 -0.05
N ILE A 21 1.45 -14.34 -0.36
CA ILE A 21 2.28 -13.37 0.37
C ILE A 21 1.74 -13.17 1.78
N GLN A 22 0.42 -13.05 1.93
CA GLN A 22 -0.23 -12.89 3.22
C GLN A 22 -0.05 -14.13 4.10
N LYS A 23 -0.24 -15.33 3.53
CA LYS A 23 -0.02 -16.59 4.25
C LYS A 23 1.41 -16.71 4.76
N ARG A 24 2.41 -16.38 3.94
CA ARG A 24 3.82 -16.36 4.37
C ARG A 24 4.08 -15.35 5.47
N ARG A 25 3.54 -14.13 5.35
CA ARG A 25 3.64 -13.12 6.40
C ARG A 25 3.08 -13.65 7.73
N LEU A 26 1.89 -14.24 7.72
CA LEU A 26 1.23 -14.77 8.92
C LEU A 26 2.02 -15.93 9.54
N GLN A 27 2.60 -16.81 8.71
CA GLN A 27 3.44 -17.91 9.19
C GLN A 27 4.76 -17.42 9.81
N ASP A 28 5.37 -16.36 9.26
CA ASP A 28 6.58 -15.76 9.82
C ASP A 28 6.25 -15.06 11.15
N GLU A 29 5.16 -14.29 11.19
CA GLU A 29 4.73 -13.56 12.39
C GLU A 29 4.17 -14.46 13.49
N SER A 30 3.65 -15.66 13.17
CA SER A 30 3.14 -16.60 14.19
C SER A 30 4.22 -17.19 15.08
N LYS A 31 5.49 -17.15 14.63
CA LYS A 31 6.66 -17.65 15.37
C LYS A 31 7.23 -16.61 16.35
N LEU A 32 6.73 -15.38 16.31
CA LEU A 32 7.19 -14.31 17.17
C LEU A 32 6.71 -14.52 18.61
N THR A 33 7.55 -14.12 19.56
CA THR A 33 7.13 -13.92 20.95
C THR A 33 6.14 -12.77 21.05
N ASP A 34 5.36 -12.71 22.13
CA ASP A 34 4.37 -11.63 22.30
C ASP A 34 5.02 -10.26 22.41
N ARG A 35 6.23 -10.17 22.99
CA ARG A 35 7.03 -8.93 22.98
C ARG A 35 7.37 -8.47 21.56
N GLN A 36 7.74 -9.38 20.67
CA GLN A 36 8.07 -9.04 19.28
C GLN A 36 6.82 -8.67 18.47
N LYS A 37 5.68 -9.32 18.74
CA LYS A 37 4.39 -8.91 18.15
C LYS A 37 4.01 -7.50 18.60
N GLN A 38 4.19 -7.19 19.88
CA GLN A 38 3.96 -5.86 20.43
C GLN A 38 4.86 -4.81 19.75
N GLN A 39 6.14 -5.11 19.55
CA GLN A 39 7.07 -4.23 18.81
C GLN A 39 6.60 -3.95 17.37
N LEU A 40 6.16 -4.97 16.63
CA LEU A 40 5.59 -4.77 15.29
C LEU A 40 4.31 -3.93 15.32
N PHE A 41 3.44 -4.15 16.30
CA PHE A 41 2.22 -3.37 16.47
C PHE A 41 2.53 -1.89 16.74
N GLU A 42 3.45 -1.61 17.66
CA GLU A 42 3.86 -0.24 18.01
C GLU A 42 4.47 0.47 16.82
N ALA A 43 5.32 -0.19 16.05
CA ALA A 43 5.87 0.37 14.82
C ALA A 43 4.77 0.75 13.82
N ARG A 44 3.80 -0.14 13.58
CA ARG A 44 2.65 0.10 12.68
C ARG A 44 1.82 1.28 13.17
N ARG A 45 1.51 1.31 14.47
CA ARG A 45 0.73 2.36 15.11
C ARG A 45 1.44 3.72 15.02
N ASN A 46 2.71 3.79 15.38
CA ASN A 46 3.48 5.02 15.37
C ASN A 46 3.62 5.59 13.96
N TRP A 47 3.85 4.72 12.97
CA TRP A 47 3.84 5.13 11.56
C TRP A 47 2.48 5.70 11.15
N ALA A 48 1.38 4.99 11.44
CA ALA A 48 0.03 5.43 11.09
C ALA A 48 -0.28 6.81 11.67
N LEU A 49 0.06 7.03 12.95
CA LEU A 49 -0.10 8.33 13.60
C LEU A 49 0.79 9.42 12.99
N SER A 50 2.01 9.09 12.57
CA SER A 50 2.94 10.08 11.98
C SER A 50 2.54 10.56 10.59
N ILE A 51 1.69 9.83 9.86
CA ILE A 51 1.30 10.16 8.49
C ILE A 51 -0.12 10.72 8.37
N ASP A 52 -0.82 10.92 9.48
CA ASP A 52 -2.25 11.24 9.45
C ASP A 52 -2.50 12.57 8.69
N ASP A 53 -1.71 13.60 8.99
CA ASP A 53 -1.73 14.88 8.28
C ASP A 53 -1.38 14.74 6.79
N GLN A 54 -0.43 13.87 6.44
CA GLN A 54 -0.05 13.62 5.05
C GLN A 54 -1.18 12.94 4.28
N CYS A 55 -1.88 11.98 4.91
CA CYS A 55 -3.06 11.34 4.34
C CYS A 55 -4.18 12.37 4.12
N LEU A 56 -4.43 13.23 5.11
CA LEU A 56 -5.44 14.28 5.00
C LEU A 56 -5.09 15.28 3.90
N ALA A 57 -3.84 15.75 3.84
CA ALA A 57 -3.37 16.66 2.79
C ALA A 57 -3.49 16.04 1.40
N LEU A 58 -3.16 14.75 1.26
CA LEU A 58 -3.31 14.00 0.01
C LEU A 58 -4.78 13.90 -0.41
N LEU A 59 -5.72 13.66 0.52
CA LEU A 59 -7.15 13.63 0.21
C LEU A 59 -7.66 15.00 -0.24
N LYS A 60 -7.32 16.06 0.49
CA LYS A 60 -7.71 17.45 0.16
C LYS A 60 -7.15 17.90 -1.18
N SER A 61 -5.88 17.59 -1.46
CA SER A 61 -5.23 17.90 -2.74
C SER A 61 -5.91 17.19 -3.91
N GLY A 62 -6.23 15.90 -3.75
CA GLY A 62 -6.95 15.13 -4.76
C GLY A 62 -8.35 15.69 -5.03
N GLN A 63 -9.08 16.04 -3.97
CA GLN A 63 -10.41 16.66 -4.09
C GLN A 63 -10.34 18.00 -4.84
N GLY A 64 -9.50 18.93 -4.39
CA GLY A 64 -9.39 20.25 -5.04
C GLY A 64 -8.91 20.18 -6.50
N CYS A 65 -8.05 19.21 -6.84
CA CYS A 65 -7.65 18.98 -8.22
C CYS A 65 -8.85 18.54 -9.08
N LEU A 66 -9.67 17.62 -8.58
CA LEU A 66 -10.85 17.14 -9.30
C LEU A 66 -11.93 18.22 -9.42
N GLU A 67 -12.16 19.03 -8.39
CA GLU A 67 -13.12 20.14 -8.41
C GLU A 67 -12.72 21.23 -9.40
N SER A 68 -11.42 21.46 -9.60
CA SER A 68 -10.90 22.46 -10.56
C SER A 68 -10.72 21.92 -11.98
N ALA A 69 -10.85 20.61 -12.21
CA ALA A 69 -10.64 19.98 -13.50
C ALA A 69 -11.83 20.28 -14.44
N GLN A 70 -11.58 21.09 -15.48
CA GLN A 70 -12.60 21.46 -16.47
C GLN A 70 -12.67 20.50 -17.67
N THR A 71 -11.71 19.58 -17.79
CA THR A 71 -11.61 18.66 -18.92
C THR A 71 -11.32 17.24 -18.45
N PHE A 72 -11.64 16.28 -19.31
CA PHE A 72 -11.30 14.87 -19.07
C PHE A 72 -9.79 14.68 -18.85
N ASP A 73 -8.95 15.33 -19.65
CA ASP A 73 -7.49 15.22 -19.53
C ASP A 73 -6.94 15.85 -18.24
N ALA A 74 -7.54 16.94 -17.77
CA ALA A 74 -7.22 17.51 -16.47
C ALA A 74 -7.59 16.53 -15.34
N GLY A 75 -8.78 15.94 -15.38
CA GLY A 75 -9.21 14.93 -14.41
C GLY A 75 -8.31 13.68 -14.42
N LYS A 76 -7.89 13.22 -15.60
CA LYS A 76 -6.94 12.12 -15.75
C LYS A 76 -5.59 12.46 -15.12
N SER A 77 -5.10 13.68 -15.31
CA SER A 77 -3.85 14.16 -14.70
C SER A 77 -3.94 14.19 -13.17
N CYS A 78 -5.06 14.68 -12.62
CA CYS A 78 -5.33 14.64 -11.18
C CYS A 78 -5.26 13.20 -10.63
N ARG A 79 -5.92 12.25 -11.31
CA ARG A 79 -5.93 10.84 -10.91
C ARG A 79 -4.53 10.23 -10.90
N VAL A 80 -3.73 10.49 -11.93
CA VAL A 80 -2.34 9.99 -12.03
C VAL A 80 -1.47 10.55 -10.92
N ASN A 81 -1.58 11.85 -10.63
CA ASN A 81 -0.81 12.48 -9.56
C ASN A 81 -1.22 11.94 -8.19
N GLN A 82 -2.52 11.78 -7.95
CA GLN A 82 -3.04 11.16 -6.72
C GLN A 82 -2.50 9.74 -6.54
N GLN A 83 -2.47 8.94 -7.60
CA GLN A 83 -1.96 7.58 -7.57
C GLN A 83 -0.46 7.54 -7.24
N LYS A 84 0.34 8.43 -7.83
CA LYS A 84 1.78 8.55 -7.52
C LYS A 84 2.00 8.87 -6.04
N SER A 85 1.27 9.85 -5.50
CA SER A 85 1.40 10.23 -4.09
C SER A 85 0.97 9.11 -3.13
N ARG A 86 -0.12 8.39 -3.44
CA ARG A 86 -0.52 7.18 -2.68
C ARG A 86 0.56 6.11 -2.71
N ARG A 87 1.18 5.90 -3.87
CA ARG A 87 2.27 4.92 -4.03
C ARG A 87 3.48 5.30 -3.17
N LEU A 88 3.85 6.57 -3.12
CA LEU A 88 4.96 7.04 -2.27
C LEU A 88 4.71 6.76 -0.79
N LEU A 89 3.50 7.04 -0.28
CA LEU A 89 3.14 6.72 1.11
C LEU A 89 3.20 5.22 1.41
N LEU A 90 2.78 4.38 0.45
CA LEU A 90 2.88 2.92 0.59
C LEU A 90 4.34 2.45 0.61
N GLU A 91 5.19 3.01 -0.25
CA GLU A 91 6.62 2.70 -0.29
C GLU A 91 7.32 3.10 1.01
N GLN A 92 7.03 4.29 1.55
CA GLN A 92 7.53 4.73 2.86
C GLN A 92 7.06 3.81 3.98
N SER A 93 5.77 3.45 4.00
CA SER A 93 5.24 2.49 4.98
C SER A 93 5.98 1.16 4.93
N LEU A 94 6.22 0.62 3.72
CA LEU A 94 6.98 -0.60 3.55
C LEU A 94 8.41 -0.48 4.07
N GLN A 95 9.09 0.65 3.84
CA GLN A 95 10.44 0.88 4.36
C GLN A 95 10.46 0.84 5.89
N VAL A 96 9.60 1.61 6.55
CA VAL A 96 9.50 1.64 8.02
C VAL A 96 9.20 0.24 8.57
N MET A 97 8.23 -0.47 7.97
CA MET A 97 7.90 -1.82 8.40
C MET A 97 9.01 -2.83 8.15
N ASN A 98 9.74 -2.71 7.03
CA ASN A 98 10.81 -3.64 6.70
C ASN A 98 12.03 -3.47 7.60
N ILE A 99 12.31 -2.26 8.08
CA ILE A 99 13.34 -2.02 9.10
C ILE A 99 13.02 -2.81 10.36
N GLU A 100 11.79 -2.72 10.87
CA GLU A 100 11.42 -3.44 12.10
C GLU A 100 11.34 -4.95 11.88
N ARG A 101 10.87 -5.39 10.71
CA ARG A 101 10.89 -6.81 10.36
C ARG A 101 12.30 -7.38 10.30
N GLN A 102 13.25 -6.64 9.74
CA GLN A 102 14.65 -7.06 9.68
C GLN A 102 15.25 -7.18 11.07
N ARG A 103 14.98 -6.24 11.98
CA ARG A 103 15.41 -6.33 13.40
C ARG A 103 14.88 -7.57 14.11
N LEU A 104 13.72 -8.06 13.69
CA LEU A 104 13.06 -9.25 14.24
C LEU A 104 13.40 -10.54 13.46
N GLY A 105 14.31 -10.50 12.48
CA GLY A 105 14.68 -11.66 11.66
C GLY A 105 13.59 -12.12 10.69
N LEU A 106 12.61 -11.27 10.37
CA LEU A 106 11.52 -11.59 9.46
C LEU A 106 11.85 -11.19 8.03
N SER A 107 11.32 -11.95 7.07
CA SER A 107 11.40 -11.62 5.65
C SER A 107 10.76 -10.26 5.35
N PRO A 108 11.33 -9.42 4.47
CA PRO A 108 10.76 -8.12 4.13
C PRO A 108 9.41 -8.27 3.40
N LEU A 109 8.53 -7.32 3.64
CA LEU A 109 7.31 -7.12 2.87
C LEU A 109 7.64 -6.67 1.46
N ARG A 110 6.90 -7.22 0.50
CA ARG A 110 6.97 -6.82 -0.90
C ARG A 110 5.75 -6.00 -1.25
N PHE A 111 5.97 -4.94 -2.03
CA PHE A 111 4.88 -4.19 -2.63
C PHE A 111 4.12 -5.08 -3.62
N VAL A 112 2.82 -5.23 -3.41
CA VAL A 112 1.90 -5.78 -4.41
C VAL A 112 0.87 -4.69 -4.61
N SER A 113 0.96 -3.95 -5.72
CA SER A 113 -0.02 -2.89 -6.00
C SER A 113 -1.41 -3.52 -6.11
N PRO A 114 -2.38 -3.12 -5.27
CA PRO A 114 -3.76 -3.53 -5.46
C PRO A 114 -4.46 -2.70 -6.56
N PHE A 115 -3.85 -1.59 -7.00
CA PHE A 115 -4.45 -0.66 -7.96
C PHE A 115 -3.67 -0.65 -9.27
N VAL A 116 -4.15 -1.45 -10.22
CA VAL A 116 -3.75 -1.42 -11.63
C VAL A 116 -4.97 -1.00 -12.45
N PHE A 117 -5.51 0.21 -12.27
CA PHE A 117 -6.51 0.83 -13.16
C PHE A 117 -6.49 2.36 -13.07
#